data_AF-A0A3D3HF40-F1
#
_entry.id   AF-A0A3D3HF40-F1
#
_cell.length_a   1.000
_cell.length_b   1.000
_cell.length_c   1.000
_cell.angle_alpha   90.00
_cell.angle_beta   90.00
_cell.angle_gamma   90.00
#
_symmetry.space_group_name_H-M   'P 1'
#
loop_
_entity.id
_entity.type
_entity.pdbx_description
1 polymer ?
#
loop_
_entity_poly.entity_id
_entity_poly.type
_entity_poly.pdbx_seq_one_letter_code
_entity_poly.pdbx_strand_id
1 'polypeptide(L)'
;MKGRLYTLILFIVAVHSAAIAQQVPITSQYLTNGLIINPAYTGTREALSANLSYRKQWAKITGAPQFQTLSLHSPINNKEKVSLGLMADYLTYGVTKDVGIYAFYAYSVRLGRGKLSMGLKGGLDLSNTNYNKLQFPDGNPTDPLLTG
;
A
#
# COMPACT_ATOMS: atom_id res chain seq x y z
N MET A 1 -7.21 -27.44 35.32
CA MET A 1 -7.55 -26.43 34.27
C MET A 1 -6.42 -25.44 33.96
N LYS A 2 -5.53 -25.09 34.90
CA LYS A 2 -4.43 -24.11 34.67
C LYS A 2 -3.36 -24.60 33.66
N GLY A 3 -3.04 -25.89 33.64
CA GLY A 3 -2.05 -26.46 32.70
C GLY A 3 -2.39 -26.23 31.23
N ARG A 4 -3.65 -26.43 30.84
CA ARG A 4 -4.14 -26.19 29.47
C ARG A 4 -4.07 -24.70 29.07
N LEU A 5 -4.23 -23.80 30.04
CA LEU A 5 -4.10 -22.36 29.82
C LEU A 5 -2.64 -21.97 29.52
N TYR A 6 -1.67 -22.53 30.25
CA TYR A 6 -0.26 -22.29 29.96
C TYR A 6 0.16 -22.85 28.59
N THR A 7 -0.34 -24.03 28.21
CA THR A 7 -0.07 -24.59 26.87
C THR A 7 -0.65 -23.72 25.76
N LEU A 8 -1.85 -23.16 25.96
CA LEU A 8 -2.50 -22.27 25.00
C LEU A 8 -1.74 -20.94 24.85
N ILE A 9 -1.29 -20.36 25.97
CA ILE A 9 -0.48 -19.14 25.97
C ILE A 9 0.85 -19.36 25.25
N LEU A 10 1.50 -20.50 25.49
CA LEU A 10 2.79 -20.83 24.88
C LEU A 10 2.67 -21.07 23.36
N PHE A 11 1.55 -21.66 22.92
CA PHE A 11 1.22 -21.80 21.51
C PHE A 11 0.98 -20.45 20.82
N ILE A 12 0.23 -19.54 21.47
CA ILE A 12 -0.03 -18.19 20.93
C ILE A 12 1.26 -17.37 20.78
N VAL A 13 2.18 -17.48 21.74
CA VAL A 13 3.48 -16.81 21.69
C VAL A 13 4.37 -17.39 20.59
N ALA A 14 4.37 -18.71 20.39
CA ALA A 14 5.16 -19.36 19.34
C ALA A 14 4.72 -18.94 17.93
N VAL A 15 3.42 -18.80 17.69
CA VAL A 15 2.86 -18.37 16.40
C VAL A 15 3.19 -16.89 16.08
N HIS A 16 3.47 -16.07 17.09
CA HIS A 16 3.80 -14.65 16.91
C HIS A 16 5.20 -14.40 16.32
N SER A 17 6.09 -15.39 16.37
CA SER A 17 7.50 -15.23 15.94
C SER A 17 7.70 -15.32 14.42
N ALA A 18 6.67 -15.68 13.65
CA ALA A 18 6.70 -15.79 12.19
C ALA A 18 6.17 -14.52 11.47
N ALA A 19 6.43 -13.34 12.03
CA ALA A 19 6.04 -12.08 11.39
C ALA A 19 6.98 -11.78 10.20
N ILE A 20 6.52 -12.04 8.98
CA ILE A 20 7.16 -11.52 7.76
C ILE A 20 6.94 -10.01 7.74
N ALA A 21 7.98 -9.24 8.06
CA ALA A 21 7.96 -7.79 7.94
C ALA A 21 8.02 -7.39 6.46
N GLN A 22 6.84 -7.26 5.81
CA GLN A 22 6.75 -6.71 4.47
C GLN A 22 6.87 -5.18 4.55
N GLN A 23 7.93 -4.62 3.98
CA GLN A 23 8.08 -3.17 3.85
C GLN A 23 7.17 -2.66 2.73
N VAL A 24 6.00 -2.14 3.10
CA VAL A 24 5.18 -1.32 2.19
C VAL A 24 5.65 0.13 2.32
N PRO A 25 6.03 0.80 1.23
CA PRO A 25 6.51 2.18 1.31
C PRO A 25 5.38 3.13 1.70
N ILE A 26 5.38 3.56 2.98
CA ILE A 26 4.52 4.64 3.45
C ILE A 26 5.27 5.97 3.25
N THR A 27 4.67 6.88 2.50
CA THR A 27 5.27 8.17 2.17
C THR A 27 4.54 9.31 2.89
N SER A 28 5.25 10.41 3.18
CA SER A 28 4.64 11.61 3.75
C SER A 28 3.61 12.29 2.83
N GLN A 29 3.57 11.90 1.54
CA GLN A 29 2.58 12.36 0.57
C GLN A 29 1.16 11.86 0.88
N TYR A 30 0.96 10.97 1.86
CA TYR A 30 -0.39 10.57 2.27
C TYR A 30 -1.27 11.75 2.75
N LEU A 31 -0.66 12.84 3.24
CA LEU A 31 -1.38 14.04 3.67
C LEU A 31 -2.10 14.72 2.49
N THR A 32 -1.56 14.61 1.28
CA THR A 32 -2.20 15.14 0.07
C THR A 32 -3.16 14.14 -0.56
N ASN A 33 -2.96 12.85 -0.30
CA ASN A 33 -3.78 11.76 -0.82
C ASN A 33 -4.15 10.73 0.25
N GLY A 34 -5.25 10.98 0.97
CA GLY A 34 -5.76 10.07 1.99
C GLY A 34 -6.28 8.74 1.46
N LEU A 35 -6.53 8.64 0.14
CA LEU A 35 -7.00 7.41 -0.51
C LEU A 35 -5.97 6.27 -0.40
N ILE A 36 -4.68 6.61 -0.33
CA ILE A 36 -3.58 5.64 -0.23
C ILE A 36 -3.70 4.80 1.04
N ILE A 37 -4.16 5.40 2.14
CA ILE A 37 -4.22 4.76 3.46
C ILE A 37 -5.63 4.27 3.78
N ASN A 38 -6.66 5.01 3.36
CA ASN A 38 -8.04 4.74 3.77
C ASN A 38 -9.01 4.69 2.59
N PRO A 39 -9.57 3.51 2.25
CA PRO A 39 -10.57 3.41 1.20
C PRO A 39 -11.86 4.18 1.51
N ALA A 40 -12.18 4.42 2.79
CA ALA A 40 -13.34 5.21 3.19
C ALA A 40 -13.15 6.73 2.91
N TYR A 41 -11.95 7.16 2.53
CA TYR A 41 -11.68 8.54 2.09
C TYR A 41 -12.26 8.85 0.70
N THR A 42 -12.57 7.82 -0.11
CA THR A 42 -13.16 7.95 -1.44
C THR A 42 -14.42 8.83 -1.41
N GLY A 43 -14.42 9.89 -2.21
CA GLY A 43 -15.57 10.80 -2.35
C GLY A 43 -15.86 11.71 -1.15
N THR A 44 -14.98 11.76 -0.13
CA THR A 44 -15.13 12.66 1.03
C THR A 44 -15.05 14.15 0.69
N ARG A 45 -14.40 14.49 -0.43
CA ARG A 45 -14.28 15.86 -0.97
C ARG A 45 -15.55 16.35 -1.68
N GLU A 46 -16.60 15.52 -1.76
CA GLU A 46 -17.90 15.84 -2.38
C GLU A 46 -17.82 16.33 -3.85
N ALA A 47 -16.70 16.05 -4.52
CA ALA A 47 -16.43 16.39 -5.90
C ALA A 47 -15.46 15.38 -6.52
N LEU A 48 -15.40 15.35 -7.86
CA LEU A 48 -14.36 14.62 -8.58
C LEU A 48 -12.99 15.15 -8.16
N SER A 49 -12.16 14.27 -7.61
CA SER A 49 -10.84 14.59 -7.09
C SER A 49 -9.79 13.74 -7.80
N ALA A 50 -8.80 14.39 -8.39
CA ALA A 50 -7.65 13.75 -9.01
C ALA A 50 -6.37 14.16 -8.26
N ASN A 51 -5.45 13.22 -8.09
CA ASN A 51 -4.14 13.47 -7.49
C ASN A 51 -3.06 12.74 -8.29
N LEU A 52 -2.00 13.45 -8.65
CA LEU A 52 -0.79 12.90 -9.25
C LEU A 52 0.39 13.29 -8.34
N SER A 53 1.13 12.29 -7.88
CA SER A 53 2.30 12.50 -7.02
C SER A 53 3.49 11.71 -7.55
N TYR A 54 4.66 12.32 -7.46
CA TYR A 54 5.94 11.72 -7.80
C TYR A 54 6.92 11.95 -6.65
N ARG A 55 7.68 10.92 -6.30
CA ARG A 55 8.73 10.96 -5.28
C ARG A 55 9.94 10.20 -5.77
N LYS A 56 11.12 10.79 -5.62
CA LYS A 56 12.41 10.11 -5.79
C LYS A 56 13.21 10.29 -4.51
N GLN A 57 13.58 9.19 -3.85
CA GLN A 57 14.53 9.25 -2.73
C GLN A 57 15.95 9.27 -3.32
N TRP A 58 16.83 10.10 -2.76
CA TRP A 58 18.23 10.26 -3.19
C TRP A 58 18.41 10.58 -4.68
N ALA A 59 18.17 11.84 -5.05
CA ALA A 59 18.15 12.30 -6.44
C ALA A 59 19.41 11.97 -7.27
N LYS A 60 20.57 11.86 -6.62
CA LYS A 60 21.90 11.63 -7.25
C LYS A 60 22.32 10.16 -7.32
N ILE A 61 21.52 9.22 -6.81
CA ILE A 61 21.83 7.80 -6.86
C ILE A 61 21.08 7.16 -8.04
N THR A 62 21.81 6.49 -8.93
CA THR A 62 21.24 5.73 -10.05
C THR A 62 20.52 4.50 -9.51
N GLY A 63 19.27 4.27 -9.93
CA GLY A 63 18.45 3.16 -9.41
C GLY A 63 17.83 3.43 -8.03
N ALA A 64 17.89 4.66 -7.54
CA ALA A 64 17.29 5.02 -6.26
C ALA A 64 15.76 4.86 -6.25
N PRO A 65 15.13 4.62 -5.10
CA PRO A 65 13.70 4.36 -5.02
C PRO A 65 12.87 5.51 -5.59
N GLN A 66 11.96 5.20 -6.52
CA GLN A 66 10.99 6.13 -7.06
C GLN A 66 9.59 5.60 -6.83
N PHE A 67 8.69 6.48 -6.43
CA PHE A 67 7.29 6.18 -6.19
C PHE A 67 6.43 7.20 -6.93
N GLN A 68 5.49 6.71 -7.73
CA GLN A 68 4.56 7.52 -8.50
C GLN A 68 3.15 7.03 -8.20
N THR A 69 2.21 7.93 -7.99
CA THR A 69 0.81 7.57 -7.73
C THR A 69 -0.09 8.46 -8.55
N LEU A 70 -1.07 7.86 -9.19
CA LEU A 70 -2.20 8.53 -9.81
C LEU A 70 -3.46 8.00 -9.15
N SER A 71 -4.30 8.88 -8.62
CA SER A 71 -5.60 8.50 -8.07
C SER A 71 -6.70 9.42 -8.57
N LEU A 72 -7.87 8.84 -8.79
CA LEU A 72 -9.08 9.55 -9.18
C LEU A 72 -10.25 9.00 -8.36
N HIS A 73 -11.01 9.85 -7.70
CA HIS A 73 -12.21 9.41 -6.99
C HIS A 73 -13.32 10.47 -7.01
N SER A 74 -14.56 10.02 -6.99
CA SER A 74 -15.73 10.90 -6.98
C SER A 74 -16.88 10.26 -6.20
N PRO A 75 -17.72 11.06 -5.51
CA PRO A 75 -19.08 10.63 -5.24
C PRO A 75 -19.80 10.43 -6.58
N ILE A 76 -20.55 9.32 -6.73
CA ILE A 76 -21.35 9.09 -7.94
C ILE A 76 -22.62 9.92 -7.91
N ASN A 77 -23.25 10.02 -6.74
CA ASN A 77 -24.50 10.74 -6.58
C ASN A 77 -24.54 11.32 -5.18
N ASN A 78 -24.94 12.58 -4.99
CA ASN A 78 -25.04 13.15 -3.63
C ASN A 78 -26.22 12.56 -2.83
N LYS A 79 -27.16 11.90 -3.51
CA LYS A 79 -28.29 11.18 -2.90
C LYS A 79 -27.95 9.73 -2.56
N GLU A 80 -27.16 9.08 -3.40
CA GLU A 80 -26.70 7.72 -3.17
C GLU A 80 -25.46 7.80 -2.31
N LYS A 81 -25.45 7.05 -1.23
CA LYS A 81 -24.38 7.07 -0.22
C LYS A 81 -23.07 6.49 -0.75
N VAL A 82 -22.84 6.43 -2.06
CA VAL A 82 -21.82 5.64 -2.74
C VAL A 82 -20.79 6.53 -3.43
N SER A 83 -19.52 6.18 -3.29
CA SER A 83 -18.40 6.82 -3.97
C SER A 83 -17.50 5.76 -4.59
N LEU A 84 -16.96 6.05 -5.77
CA LEU A 84 -15.99 5.19 -6.46
C LEU A 84 -14.66 5.89 -6.64
N GLY A 85 -13.60 5.09 -6.70
CA GLY A 85 -12.26 5.57 -7.01
C GLY A 85 -11.41 4.53 -7.71
N LEU A 86 -10.37 5.01 -8.38
CA LEU A 86 -9.32 4.24 -9.03
C LEU A 86 -7.97 4.81 -8.60
N MET A 87 -6.99 3.94 -8.43
CA MET A 87 -5.61 4.33 -8.19
C MET A 87 -4.68 3.41 -8.97
N ALA A 88 -3.64 3.99 -9.54
CA ALA A 88 -2.50 3.26 -10.03
C ALA A 88 -1.25 3.81 -9.36
N ASP A 89 -0.36 2.92 -8.95
CA ASP A 89 0.93 3.28 -8.40
C ASP A 89 2.04 2.50 -9.08
N TYR A 90 3.19 3.16 -9.16
CA TYR A 90 4.39 2.62 -9.73
C TYR A 90 5.53 2.86 -8.75
N LEU A 91 6.09 1.77 -8.26
CA LEU A 91 7.22 1.77 -7.36
C LEU A 91 8.40 1.09 -8.05
N THR A 92 9.58 1.68 -7.95
CA THR A 92 10.81 1.00 -8.32
C THR A 92 11.84 1.19 -7.22
N TYR A 93 12.55 0.14 -6.88
CA TYR A 93 13.67 0.14 -5.95
C TYR A 93 14.72 -0.85 -6.45
N GLY A 94 15.94 -0.36 -6.71
CA GLY A 94 17.01 -1.19 -7.26
C GLY A 94 16.62 -1.82 -8.60
N VAL A 95 16.50 -3.15 -8.61
CA VAL A 95 16.16 -3.95 -9.81
C VAL A 95 14.69 -4.39 -9.86
N THR A 96 13.90 -4.07 -8.84
CA THR A 96 12.48 -4.44 -8.75
C THR A 96 11.61 -3.29 -9.20
N LYS A 97 10.55 -3.63 -9.94
CA LYS A 97 9.48 -2.74 -10.36
C LYS A 97 8.15 -3.33 -9.94
N ASP A 98 7.40 -2.59 -9.16
CA ASP A 98 6.08 -2.95 -8.68
C ASP A 98 5.06 -1.98 -9.27
N VAL A 99 3.99 -2.53 -9.85
CA VAL A 99 2.86 -1.77 -10.39
C VAL A 99 1.60 -2.22 -9.68
N GLY A 100 0.95 -1.30 -8.97
CA GLY A 100 -0.33 -1.53 -8.33
C GLY A 100 -1.46 -0.91 -9.14
N ILE A 101 -2.56 -1.63 -9.29
CA ILE A 101 -3.82 -1.10 -9.84
C ILE A 101 -4.94 -1.46 -8.87
N TYR A 102 -5.63 -0.43 -8.37
CA TYR A 102 -6.66 -0.57 -7.35
C TYR A 102 -7.95 0.16 -7.72
N ALA A 103 -9.06 -0.45 -7.33
CA ALA A 103 -10.38 0.12 -7.31
C ALA A 103 -10.85 0.30 -5.86
N PHE A 104 -11.59 1.38 -5.63
CA PHE A 104 -12.11 1.76 -4.33
C PHE A 104 -13.61 1.95 -4.42
N TYR A 105 -14.30 1.41 -3.44
CA TYR A 105 -15.72 1.58 -3.23
C TYR A 105 -15.93 2.10 -1.82
N ALA A 106 -16.65 3.20 -1.64
CA ALA A 106 -17.01 3.69 -0.32
C ALA A 106 -18.50 3.93 -0.18
N TYR A 107 -19.01 3.62 1.01
CA TYR A 107 -20.39 3.83 1.42
C TYR A 107 -20.46 4.74 2.65
N SER A 108 -21.17 5.85 2.56
CA SER A 108 -21.26 6.89 3.59
C SER A 108 -22.67 7.07 4.14
N VAL A 109 -22.87 6.77 5.42
CA VAL A 109 -24.15 6.97 6.11
C VAL A 109 -24.09 8.23 6.97
N ARG A 110 -25.12 9.08 6.89
CA ARG A 110 -25.30 10.19 7.83
C ARG A 110 -25.82 9.65 9.16
N LEU A 111 -25.11 9.92 10.25
CA LEU A 111 -25.46 9.52 11.61
C LEU A 111 -25.62 10.79 12.46
N GLY A 112 -26.86 11.25 12.63
CA GLY A 112 -27.16 12.50 13.31
C GLY A 112 -26.47 13.70 12.65
N ARG A 113 -25.51 14.32 13.35
CA ARG A 113 -24.70 15.46 12.87
C ARG A 113 -23.42 15.05 12.13
N GLY A 114 -23.06 13.77 12.12
CA GLY A 114 -21.83 13.25 11.51
C GLY A 114 -22.07 12.39 10.26
N LYS A 115 -20.99 12.05 9.56
CA LYS A 115 -20.98 11.12 8.42
C LYS A 115 -20.02 9.97 8.74
N LEU A 116 -20.55 8.75 8.75
CA LEU A 116 -19.76 7.53 8.90
C LEU A 116 -19.54 6.95 7.50
N SER A 117 -18.28 6.79 7.10
CA SER A 117 -17.91 6.19 5.82
C SER A 117 -17.21 4.86 6.02
N MET A 118 -17.58 3.87 5.21
CA MET A 118 -16.95 2.56 5.13
C MET A 118 -16.38 2.42 3.71
N GLY A 119 -15.22 1.78 3.56
CA GLY A 119 -14.57 1.64 2.27
C GLY A 119 -14.01 0.25 2.05
N LEU A 120 -14.05 -0.19 0.80
CA LEU A 120 -13.48 -1.42 0.30
C LEU A 120 -12.45 -1.08 -0.78
N LYS A 121 -11.25 -1.64 -0.66
CA LYS A 121 -10.17 -1.56 -1.65
C LYS A 121 -10.01 -2.96 -2.26
N GLY A 122 -9.99 -3.04 -3.57
CA GLY A 122 -9.64 -4.26 -4.31
C GLY A 122 -8.68 -3.93 -5.44
N GLY A 123 -7.75 -4.82 -5.77
CA GLY A 123 -6.81 -4.58 -6.86
C GLY A 123 -5.76 -5.66 -6.98
N LEU A 124 -4.76 -5.36 -7.81
CA LEU A 124 -3.68 -6.27 -8.19
C LEU A 124 -2.33 -5.56 -8.05
N ASP A 125 -1.36 -6.28 -7.51
CA ASP A 125 0.03 -5.86 -7.42
C ASP A 125 0.87 -6.74 -8.33
N LEU A 126 1.49 -6.13 -9.34
CA LEU A 126 2.36 -6.80 -10.29
C LEU A 126 3.80 -6.45 -9.96
N SER A 127 4.53 -7.41 -9.40
CA SER A 127 5.95 -7.28 -9.11
C SER A 127 6.78 -7.94 -10.19
N ASN A 128 7.77 -7.23 -10.72
CA ASN A 128 8.76 -7.76 -11.63
C ASN A 128 10.17 -7.43 -11.12
N THR A 129 10.86 -8.45 -10.63
CA THR A 129 12.24 -8.37 -10.16
C THR A 129 13.18 -8.98 -11.18
N ASN A 130 14.05 -8.15 -11.76
CA ASN A 130 15.05 -8.63 -12.71
C ASN A 130 16.42 -8.80 -12.04
N TYR A 131 16.67 -9.99 -11.52
CA TYR A 131 17.92 -10.35 -10.83
C TYR A 131 19.17 -10.27 -11.72
N ASN A 132 19.03 -10.31 -13.06
CA ASN A 132 20.16 -10.22 -14.00
C ASN A 132 20.76 -8.81 -14.11
N LYS A 133 20.14 -7.80 -13.50
CA LYS A 133 20.65 -6.41 -13.46
C LYS A 133 21.35 -6.05 -12.15
N LEU A 134 21.53 -7.00 -11.24
CA LEU A 134 22.34 -6.80 -10.05
C LEU A 134 23.81 -6.66 -10.47
N GLN A 135 24.30 -5.43 -10.49
CA GLN A 135 25.74 -5.18 -10.61
C GLN A 135 26.34 -5.33 -9.21
N PHE A 136 26.91 -6.51 -8.96
CA PHE A 136 27.70 -6.78 -7.76
C PHE A 136 28.99 -5.95 -7.86
N PRO A 137 29.35 -5.17 -6.82
CA PRO A 137 30.61 -4.43 -6.79
C PRO A 137 31.84 -5.33 -7.00
N ASP A 138 31.75 -6.62 -6.63
CA ASP A 138 32.92 -7.50 -6.52
C ASP A 138 32.88 -8.75 -7.43
N GLY A 139 31.88 -8.90 -8.31
CA GLY A 139 31.82 -10.02 -9.27
C GLY A 139 31.85 -11.43 -8.66
N ASN A 140 31.59 -11.58 -7.36
CA ASN A 140 31.65 -12.86 -6.65
C ASN A 140 30.26 -13.53 -6.60
N PRO A 141 30.05 -14.66 -7.29
CA PRO A 141 28.76 -15.37 -7.32
C PRO A 141 28.43 -16.13 -6.03
N THR A 142 29.27 -16.11 -4.98
CA THR A 142 29.04 -16.81 -3.71
C THR A 142 28.78 -15.88 -2.52
N ASP A 143 28.01 -14.80 -2.70
CA ASP A 143 27.57 -13.97 -1.57
C ASP A 143 26.54 -14.75 -0.71
N PRO A 144 26.83 -15.06 0.57
CA PRO A 144 25.94 -15.81 1.46
C PRO A 144 24.59 -15.12 1.74
N LEU A 145 24.43 -13.84 1.42
CA LEU A 145 23.17 -13.09 1.61
C LEU A 145 22.08 -13.46 0.59
N LEU A 146 22.40 -14.29 -0.42
CA LEU A 146 21.47 -14.76 -1.45
C LEU A 146 20.93 -16.18 -1.22
N THR A 147 21.43 -16.89 -0.21
CA THR A 147 20.87 -18.19 0.24
C THR A 147 20.03 -17.98 1.49
N GLY A 148 18.81 -17.48 1.29
CA GLY A 148 17.72 -17.47 2.27
C GLY A 148 16.49 -18.10 1.65
#